data_AF-X1C0U9-F1
#
_entry.id   AF-X1C0U9-F1
#
_cell.length_a   1.000
_cell.length_b   1.000
_cell.length_c   1.000
_cell.angle_alpha   90.00
_cell.angle_beta   90.00
_cell.angle_gamma   90.00
#
_symmetry.space_group_name_H-M   'P 1'
#
loop_
_entity.id
_entity.type
_entity.pdbx_description
1 polymer ?
#
loop_
_entity_poly.entity_id
_entity_poly.type
_entity_poly.pdbx_seq_one_letter_code
_entity_poly.pdbx_strand_id
1 'polypeptide(L)'
;MNDDIAIKVDHVSKKYCKSLKLSMLYGIKDIGRNTLGLSSYSERLRKGEFWAVDDVSFEVRKGETLGIIGPNGSGKTTLLKLLNGIFWPDKGKITIKGKACALIEV
;
A
#
# COMPACT_ATOMS: atom_id res chain seq x y z
N MET A 1 -17.61 -19.41 6.83
CA MET A 1 -16.53 -18.53 6.36
C MET A 1 -16.75 -17.16 6.99
N ASN A 2 -15.76 -16.61 7.71
CA ASN A 2 -15.90 -15.46 8.62
C ASN A 2 -16.58 -14.24 7.97
N ASP A 3 -17.89 -14.14 8.16
CA ASP A 3 -18.67 -13.05 7.56
C ASP A 3 -18.59 -11.74 8.36
N ASP A 4 -17.91 -11.81 9.50
CA ASP A 4 -17.74 -10.69 10.43
C ASP A 4 -16.52 -9.83 10.13
N ILE A 5 -15.57 -10.29 9.28
CA ILE A 5 -14.40 -9.48 8.91
C ILE A 5 -14.85 -8.38 7.94
N ALA A 6 -14.74 -7.13 8.39
CA ALA A 6 -15.07 -5.94 7.60
C ALA A 6 -13.88 -5.48 6.76
N ILE A 7 -12.67 -5.50 7.32
CA ILE A 7 -11.43 -5.10 6.65
C ILE A 7 -10.41 -6.23 6.85
N LYS A 8 -9.78 -6.67 5.76
CA LYS A 8 -8.64 -7.58 5.78
C LYS A 8 -7.48 -6.98 5.02
N VAL A 9 -6.35 -6.84 5.68
CA VAL A 9 -5.08 -6.39 5.14
C VAL A 9 -4.12 -7.58 5.21
N ASP A 10 -3.57 -7.98 4.08
CA ASP A 10 -2.77 -9.20 3.93
C ASP A 10 -1.44 -8.89 3.22
N HIS A 11 -0.35 -8.94 3.97
CA HIS A 11 1.03 -8.72 3.53
C HIS A 11 1.23 -7.43 2.71
N VAL A 12 0.56 -6.37 3.13
CA VAL A 12 0.48 -5.13 2.37
C VAL A 12 1.76 -4.32 2.52
N SER A 13 2.38 -4.01 1.39
CA SER A 13 3.55 -3.13 1.34
C SER A 13 3.32 -2.00 0.34
N LYS A 14 3.83 -0.81 0.66
CA LYS A 14 3.83 0.36 -0.23
C LYS A 14 5.19 1.05 -0.17
N LYS A 15 5.80 1.23 -1.33
CA LYS A 15 7.03 1.99 -1.51
C LYS A 15 6.78 3.34 -2.15
N TYR A 16 7.68 4.27 -1.86
CA TYR A 16 7.78 5.57 -2.54
C TYR A 16 9.21 5.82 -2.98
N CYS A 17 9.38 6.73 -3.93
CA CYS A 17 10.69 7.22 -4.33
C CYS A 17 10.84 8.67 -3.89
N LYS A 18 12.01 9.04 -3.32
CA LYS A 18 12.28 10.41 -2.87
C LYS A 18 12.36 11.44 -4.01
N SER A 19 12.52 10.99 -5.25
CA SER A 19 12.64 11.85 -6.43
C SER A 19 11.66 11.44 -7.51
N LEU A 20 10.79 12.38 -7.89
CA LEU A 20 9.82 12.19 -8.96
C LEU A 20 10.49 11.87 -10.30
N LYS A 21 11.60 12.54 -10.63
CA LYS A 21 12.34 12.26 -11.87
C LYS A 21 12.83 10.81 -11.91
N LEU A 22 13.31 10.28 -10.78
CA LEU A 22 13.75 8.89 -10.68
C LEU A 22 12.57 7.91 -10.80
N SER A 23 11.44 8.17 -10.12
CA SER A 23 10.28 7.29 -10.22
C SER A 23 9.71 7.23 -11.63
N MET A 24 9.67 8.36 -12.34
CA MET A 24 9.22 8.41 -13.74
C MET A 24 10.16 7.62 -14.66
N LEU A 25 11.47 7.80 -14.52
CA LEU A 25 12.46 7.03 -15.29
C LEU A 25 12.35 5.53 -15.02
N TYR A 26 12.10 5.13 -13.78
CA TYR A 26 11.84 3.74 -13.41
C TYR A 26 10.54 3.21 -14.02
N GLY A 27 9.46 3.98 -14.00
CA GLY A 27 8.20 3.62 -14.65
C GLY A 27 8.36 3.39 -16.16
N ILE A 28 9.09 4.27 -16.85
CA ILE A 28 9.38 4.10 -18.29
C ILE A 28 10.18 2.81 -18.55
N LYS A 29 11.19 2.54 -17.72
CA LYS A 29 11.98 1.29 -17.82
C LYS A 29 11.13 0.04 -17.55
N ASP A 30 10.20 0.11 -16.60
CA ASP A 30 9.33 -1.01 -16.24
C ASP A 30 8.31 -1.30 -17.35
N ILE A 31 7.72 -0.26 -17.93
CA ILE A 31 6.83 -0.37 -19.09
C ILE A 31 7.59 -1.01 -20.25
N GLY A 32 8.76 -0.48 -20.61
CA GLY A 32 9.55 -1.00 -21.74
C GLY A 32 9.98 -2.46 -21.57
N ARG A 33 10.33 -2.88 -20.35
CA ARG A 33 10.64 -4.29 -20.07
C ARG A 33 9.40 -5.18 -20.13
N ASN A 34 8.28 -4.74 -19.58
CA ASN A 34 7.04 -5.51 -19.59
C ASN A 34 6.53 -5.72 -21.02
N THR A 35 6.65 -4.71 -21.89
CA THR A 35 6.30 -4.84 -23.33
C THR A 35 7.19 -5.83 -24.07
N LEU A 36 8.41 -6.07 -23.60
CA LEU A 36 9.33 -7.06 -24.15
C LEU A 36 9.18 -8.45 -23.51
N GLY A 37 8.15 -8.66 -22.67
CA GLY A 37 7.95 -9.92 -21.93
C GLY A 37 8.96 -10.16 -20.81
N LEU A 38 9.84 -9.20 -20.54
CA LEU A 38 10.87 -9.25 -19.51
C LEU A 38 10.29 -8.70 -18.20
N SER A 39 9.21 -9.31 -17.71
CA SER A 39 8.65 -8.95 -16.40
C SER A 39 9.66 -9.29 -15.32
N SER A 40 10.25 -8.26 -14.72
CA SER A 40 11.09 -8.37 -13.53
C SER A 40 10.46 -7.54 -12.43
N TYR A 41 9.55 -8.17 -11.69
CA TYR A 41 9.18 -7.70 -10.38
C TYR A 41 10.39 -7.92 -9.45
N SER A 42 11.20 -6.88 -9.27
CA SER A 42 12.31 -6.90 -8.33
C SER A 42 11.76 -6.70 -6.91
N GLU A 43 11.91 -7.70 -6.05
CA GLU A 43 11.61 -7.54 -4.62
C GLU A 43 12.50 -6.49 -3.94
N ARG A 44 13.66 -6.20 -4.53
CA ARG A 44 14.62 -5.24 -4.00
C ARG A 44 14.20 -3.81 -4.34
N LEU A 45 14.27 -2.94 -3.33
CA LEU A 45 14.14 -1.49 -3.48
C LEU A 45 15.24 -0.96 -4.41
N ARG A 46 14.86 -0.10 -5.34
CA ARG A 46 15.81 0.63 -6.19
C ARG A 46 16.43 1.79 -5.41
N LYS A 47 17.53 2.34 -5.92
CA LYS A 47 18.18 3.50 -5.31
C LYS A 47 17.18 4.67 -5.18
N GLY A 48 17.01 5.16 -3.96
CA GLY A 48 16.08 6.25 -3.64
C GLY A 48 14.63 5.83 -3.41
N GLU A 49 14.31 4.54 -3.53
CA GLU A 49 13.06 3.97 -3.05
C GLU A 49 13.16 3.61 -1.56
N PHE A 50 12.03 3.68 -0.86
CA PHE A 50 11.88 3.23 0.52
C PHE A 50 10.47 2.69 0.75
N TRP A 51 10.32 1.74 1.68
CA TRP A 51 9.01 1.27 2.14
C TRP A 51 8.40 2.28 3.11
N ALA A 52 7.20 2.77 2.81
CA ALA A 52 6.40 3.56 3.74
C ALA A 52 5.54 2.67 4.65
N VAL A 53 5.08 1.53 4.11
CA VAL A 53 4.61 0.38 4.89
C VAL A 53 5.23 -0.88 4.29
N ASP A 54 5.63 -1.81 5.13
CA ASP A 54 6.31 -3.05 4.73
C ASP A 54 5.66 -4.22 5.45
N ASP A 55 5.14 -5.17 4.66
CA ASP A 55 4.53 -6.42 5.12
C ASP A 55 3.48 -6.31 6.25
N VAL A 56 2.55 -5.37 6.13
CA VAL A 56 1.50 -5.15 7.15
C VAL A 56 0.33 -6.11 6.95
N SER A 57 -0.05 -6.81 8.02
CA SER A 57 -1.20 -7.73 8.04
C SER A 57 -2.06 -7.54 9.29
N PHE A 58 -3.36 -7.35 9.10
CA PHE A 58 -4.35 -7.30 10.19
C PHE A 58 -5.78 -7.49 9.66
N GLU A 59 -6.68 -7.82 10.57
CA GLU A 59 -8.12 -7.93 10.30
C GLU A 59 -8.89 -7.03 11.28
N VAL A 60 -9.96 -6.40 10.79
CA VAL A 60 -10.91 -5.63 11.61
C VAL A 60 -12.30 -6.22 11.39
N ARG A 61 -12.96 -6.59 12.47
CA ARG A 61 -14.32 -7.14 12.45
C ARG A 61 -15.36 -6.03 12.52
N LYS A 62 -16.59 -6.35 12.11
CA LYS A 62 -17.73 -5.44 12.23
C LYS A 62 -17.93 -5.05 13.70
N GLY A 63 -18.03 -3.74 13.97
CA GLY A 63 -18.17 -3.19 15.32
C GLY A 63 -16.86 -2.98 16.07
N GLU A 64 -15.71 -3.42 15.54
CA GLU A 64 -14.41 -3.14 16.14
C GLU A 64 -13.89 -1.75 15.76
N THR A 65 -13.15 -1.14 16.68
CA THR A 65 -12.42 0.12 16.44
C THR A 65 -10.93 -0.18 16.43
N LEU A 66 -10.25 0.15 15.33
CA LEU A 66 -8.79 0.01 15.19
C LEU A 66 -8.12 1.37 15.38
N GLY A 67 -7.21 1.46 16.35
CA GLY A 67 -6.34 2.61 16.54
C GLY A 67 -4.98 2.40 15.86
N ILE A 68 -4.57 3.34 15.00
CA ILE A 68 -3.24 3.33 14.37
C ILE A 68 -2.38 4.43 15.01
N ILE A 69 -1.37 4.03 15.79
CA ILE A 69 -0.48 4.94 16.52
C ILE A 69 0.99 4.74 16.11
N GLY A 70 1.81 5.76 16.29
CA GLY A 70 3.24 5.72 15.96
C GLY A 70 3.84 7.09 15.70
N PRO A 71 5.17 7.21 15.62
CA PRO A 71 5.87 8.49 15.41
C PRO A 71 5.61 9.09 14.01
N ASN A 72 5.97 10.35 13.83
CA ASN A 72 5.90 10.99 12.51
C ASN A 72 6.79 10.24 11.51
N GLY A 73 6.27 10.02 10.29
CA GLY A 73 6.94 9.24 9.26
C GLY A 73 6.77 7.71 9.37
N SER A 74 6.02 7.20 10.36
CA SER A 74 5.80 5.74 10.52
C SER A 74 4.84 5.09 9.52
N GLY A 75 4.37 5.82 8.50
CA GLY A 75 3.48 5.26 7.46
C GLY A 75 1.98 5.27 7.76
N LYS A 76 1.52 5.87 8.87
CA LYS A 76 0.08 5.91 9.25
C LYS A 76 -0.81 6.50 8.16
N THR A 77 -0.44 7.70 7.67
CA THR A 77 -1.18 8.38 6.60
C THR A 77 -1.16 7.56 5.32
N THR A 78 -0.05 6.87 5.01
CA THR A 78 0.02 5.95 3.88
C THR A 78 -0.96 4.79 4.05
N LEU A 79 -0.99 4.15 5.22
CA LEU A 79 -1.91 3.05 5.51
C LEU A 79 -3.38 3.48 5.40
N LEU A 80 -3.73 4.66 5.92
CA LEU A 80 -5.09 5.21 5.78
C LEU A 80 -5.46 5.48 4.31
N LYS A 81 -4.53 6.03 3.51
CA LYS A 81 -4.75 6.25 2.07
C LYS A 81 -4.90 4.95 1.29
N LEU A 82 -4.20 3.89 1.68
CA LEU A 82 -4.36 2.54 1.13
C LEU A 82 -5.75 1.97 1.46
N LEU A 83 -6.19 2.07 2.73
CA LEU A 83 -7.50 1.61 3.17
C LEU A 83 -8.65 2.37 2.49
N ASN A 84 -8.47 3.67 2.24
CA ASN A 84 -9.46 4.49 1.52
C ASN A 84 -9.44 4.26 -0.01
N GLY A 85 -8.52 3.45 -0.53
CA GLY A 85 -8.40 3.18 -1.97
C GLY A 85 -7.82 4.35 -2.78
N ILE A 86 -7.25 5.37 -2.14
CA ILE A 86 -6.57 6.49 -2.81
C ILE A 86 -5.29 6.00 -3.49
N PHE A 87 -4.57 5.09 -2.83
CA PHE A 87 -3.41 4.43 -3.39
C PHE A 87 -3.59 2.91 -3.41
N TRP A 88 -2.99 2.28 -4.42
CA TRP A 88 -2.90 0.82 -4.51
C TRP A 88 -1.63 0.33 -3.81
N PRO A 89 -1.69 -0.81 -3.10
CA PRO A 89 -0.51 -1.42 -2.51
C PRO A 89 0.43 -1.94 -3.62
N ASP A 90 1.74 -1.94 -3.37
CA ASP A 90 2.73 -2.49 -4.30
C ASP A 90 2.94 -3.99 -4.11
N LYS A 91 2.60 -4.50 -2.91
CA LYS A 91 2.53 -5.93 -2.54
C LYS A 91 1.31 -6.18 -1.67
N GLY A 92 0.85 -7.43 -1.65
CA GLY A 92 -0.24 -7.87 -0.79
C GLY A 92 -1.61 -7.41 -1.29
N LYS A 93 -2.61 -7.53 -0.42
CA LYS A 93 -4.00 -7.26 -0.76
C LYS A 93 -4.77 -6.62 0.39
N ILE A 94 -5.62 -5.65 0.06
CA ILE A 94 -6.62 -5.10 0.97
C ILE A 94 -8.00 -5.53 0.48
N THR A 95 -8.82 -6.06 1.37
CA THR A 95 -10.21 -6.44 1.10
C THR A 95 -11.11 -5.73 2.10
N ILE A 96 -12.06 -4.94 1.60
CA ILE A 96 -13.03 -4.21 2.43
C ILE A 96 -14.43 -4.66 2.02
N LYS A 97 -15.22 -5.15 2.99
CA LYS A 97 -16.62 -5.49 2.81
C LYS A 97 -17.48 -4.27 3.12
N GLY A 98 -18.06 -3.66 2.09
CA GLY A 98 -18.90 -2.46 2.20
C GLY A 98 -18.24 -1.24 1.57
N LYS A 99 -18.66 -0.04 2.00
CA LYS A 99 -18.09 1.23 1.54
C LYS A 99 -17.15 1.80 2.60
N ALA A 100 -15.90 2.05 2.22
CA ALA A 100 -15.00 2.86 3.03
C ALA A 100 -15.28 4.34 2.74
N CYS A 101 -15.33 5.17 3.79
CA CYS A 101 -15.46 6.62 3.69
C CYS A 101 -14.40 7.28 4.57
N ALA A 102 -13.61 8.16 3.98
CA ALA A 102 -12.67 8.99 4.71
C ALA A 102 -13.41 10.18 5.31
N LEU A 103 -13.43 10.28 6.64
CA LEU A 103 -14.13 11.37 7.34
C LEU A 103 -13.28 12.65 7.45
N ILE A 104 -11.97 12.49 7.63
CA ILE A 104 -11.01 13.60 7.72
C ILE A 104 -9.75 13.18 6.96
N GLU A 105 -9.35 13.98 5.97
CA GLU A 105 -8.05 13.87 5.32
C GLU A 105 -7.32 15.21 5.54
N VAL A 106 -6.10 15.15 6.09
CA VAL A 106 -5.21 16.31 6.29
C VAL A 106 -3.97 16.10 5.44
#